data_AF-A0A1G5WDQ6-F1
#
_entry.id   AF-A0A1G5WDQ6-F1
#
_cell.length_a   1.000
_cell.length_b   1.000
_cell.length_c   1.000
_cell.angle_alpha   90.00
_cell.angle_beta   90.00
_cell.angle_gamma   90.00
#
_symmetry.space_group_name_H-M   'P 1'
#
loop_
_entity.id
_entity.type
_entity.pdbx_description
1 polymer ?
#
loop_
_entity_poly.entity_id
_entity_poly.type
_entity_poly.pdbx_seq_one_letter_code
_entity_poly.pdbx_strand_id
1 'polypeptide(L)'
;MDRRMLIIVLAVMALFFGLFLTGTFAQKDVKVVEDGQYCTVDEVSAYIKEFHKLPSNFITKKEAQSLGWNGGPLKKYAPGKSIGGDVFTNREGVLPKTSAKYIECDINANGTSRGPERIVYNTQTFQVYYTSDHYKTFKEV
;
A
#
# COMPACT_ATOMS: atom_id res chain seq x y z
N MET A 1 -19.06 7.40 -49.91
CA MET A 1 -17.87 6.65 -49.42
C MET A 1 -17.67 5.47 -50.34
N ASP A 2 -16.50 5.36 -50.97
CA ASP A 2 -16.22 4.31 -51.94
C ASP A 2 -16.07 2.94 -51.27
N ARG A 3 -16.54 1.88 -51.93
CA ARG A 3 -16.44 0.50 -51.43
C ARG A 3 -14.99 0.07 -51.16
N ARG A 4 -14.02 0.71 -51.83
CA ARG A 4 -12.57 0.57 -51.59
C ARG A 4 -12.10 1.33 -50.34
N MET A 5 -12.64 2.51 -50.05
CA MET A 5 -12.38 3.25 -48.81
C MET A 5 -12.94 2.50 -47.58
N LEU A 6 -14.12 1.88 -47.71
CA LEU A 6 -14.77 1.17 -46.61
C LEU A 6 -13.98 -0.06 -46.15
N ILE A 7 -13.37 -0.80 -47.09
CA ILE A 7 -12.55 -1.98 -46.79
C ILE A 7 -11.24 -1.58 -46.10
N ILE A 8 -10.60 -0.48 -46.52
CA ILE A 8 -9.36 0.02 -45.91
C ILE A 8 -9.63 0.52 -44.48
N VAL A 9 -10.73 1.24 -44.26
CA VAL A 9 -11.12 1.72 -42.92
C VAL A 9 -11.42 0.55 -41.97
N LEU A 10 -12.10 -0.50 -42.43
CA LEU A 10 -12.36 -1.70 -41.63
C LEU A 10 -11.08 -2.50 -41.32
N ALA A 11 -10.14 -2.60 -42.27
CA ALA A 11 -8.85 -3.27 -42.05
C ALA A 11 -7.94 -2.52 -41.06
N VAL A 12 -7.93 -1.18 -41.11
CA VAL A 12 -7.18 -0.34 -40.18
C VAL A 12 -7.81 -0.38 -38.77
N MET A 13 -9.15 -0.39 -38.66
CA MET A 13 -9.80 -0.59 -37.36
C MET A 13 -9.50 -1.97 -36.75
N ALA A 14 -9.45 -3.03 -37.56
CA ALA A 14 -9.07 -4.38 -37.08
C ALA A 14 -7.59 -4.47 -36.64
N LEU A 15 -6.69 -3.73 -37.29
CA LEU A 15 -5.27 -3.64 -36.90
C LEU A 15 -5.04 -2.84 -35.61
N PHE A 16 -5.89 -1.84 -35.32
CA PHE A 16 -5.88 -1.14 -34.03
C PHE A 16 -6.62 -1.90 -32.91
N PHE A 17 -7.58 -2.76 -33.24
CA PHE A 17 -8.28 -3.60 -32.26
C PHE A 17 -7.47 -4.85 -31.85
N GLY A 18 -6.59 -5.32 -32.74
CA GLY A 18 -5.71 -6.48 -32.51
C GLY A 18 -4.52 -6.23 -31.57
N LEU A 19 -4.32 -4.99 -31.10
CA LEU A 19 -3.28 -4.62 -30.13
C LEU A 19 -3.85 -4.21 -28.77
N PHE A 20 -5.07 -4.64 -28.43
CA PHE A 20 -5.42 -4.84 -27.02
C PHE A 20 -5.04 -6.27 -26.67
N LEU A 21 -3.72 -6.52 -26.56
CA LEU A 21 -3.24 -7.65 -25.79
C LEU A 21 -3.89 -7.51 -24.42
N THR A 22 -4.78 -8.44 -24.10
CA THR A 22 -5.41 -8.60 -22.80
C THR A 22 -4.32 -8.89 -21.79
N GLY A 23 -3.67 -7.84 -21.30
CA GLY A 23 -2.97 -7.87 -20.03
C GLY A 23 -4.04 -8.04 -18.97
N THR A 24 -4.44 -9.28 -18.70
CA THR A 24 -5.12 -9.61 -17.46
C THR A 24 -4.13 -9.26 -16.35
N PHE A 25 -4.27 -8.06 -15.78
CA PHE A 25 -3.73 -7.80 -14.46
C PHE A 25 -4.45 -8.78 -13.54
N ALA A 26 -3.85 -9.94 -13.29
CA ALA A 26 -4.31 -10.87 -12.29
C ALA A 26 -4.14 -10.14 -10.94
N GLN A 27 -5.15 -9.37 -10.56
CA GLN A 27 -5.22 -8.80 -9.24
C GLN A 27 -5.29 -10.00 -8.29
N LYS A 28 -4.17 -10.23 -7.59
CA LYS A 28 -4.07 -11.28 -6.57
C LYS A 28 -5.20 -11.04 -5.58
N ASP A 29 -6.13 -11.97 -5.53
CA ASP A 29 -7.31 -11.88 -4.67
C ASP A 29 -6.88 -12.20 -3.22
N VAL A 30 -6.35 -11.19 -2.53
CA VAL A 30 -5.84 -11.32 -1.17
C VAL A 30 -7.01 -11.25 -0.20
N LYS A 31 -7.35 -12.40 0.39
CA LYS A 31 -8.41 -12.49 1.40
C LYS A 31 -7.88 -12.17 2.78
N VAL A 32 -8.45 -11.16 3.41
CA VAL A 32 -8.15 -10.72 4.76
C VAL A 32 -9.37 -10.90 5.66
N VAL A 33 -9.14 -11.18 6.94
CA VAL A 33 -10.16 -11.22 7.99
C VAL A 33 -9.80 -10.22 9.08
N GLU A 34 -10.80 -9.66 9.76
CA GLU A 34 -10.60 -8.53 10.69
C GLU A 34 -9.77 -8.88 11.92
N ASP A 35 -9.79 -10.14 12.36
CA ASP A 35 -8.97 -10.65 13.47
C ASP A 35 -7.58 -11.16 13.02
N GLY A 36 -7.29 -11.08 11.71
CA GLY A 36 -6.03 -11.47 11.11
C GLY A 36 -4.87 -10.55 11.47
N GLN A 37 -3.67 -11.09 11.38
CA GLN A 37 -2.41 -10.35 11.57
C GLN A 37 -1.60 -10.41 10.29
N TYR A 38 -1.22 -9.25 9.78
CA TYR A 38 -0.60 -9.10 8.47
C TYR A 38 0.61 -8.18 8.55
N CYS A 39 1.62 -8.46 7.73
CA CYS A 39 2.81 -7.60 7.66
C CYS A 39 3.38 -7.45 6.25
N THR A 40 2.79 -8.08 5.24
CA THR A 40 3.19 -7.93 3.83
C THR A 40 2.45 -6.75 3.18
N VAL A 41 3.01 -6.21 2.09
CA VAL A 41 2.38 -5.10 1.34
C VAL A 41 0.96 -5.45 0.92
N ASP A 42 0.76 -6.58 0.25
CA ASP A 42 -0.53 -6.93 -0.34
C ASP A 42 -1.61 -7.09 0.74
N GLU A 43 -1.29 -7.79 1.83
CA GLU A 43 -2.25 -8.09 2.90
C GLU A 43 -2.59 -6.85 3.72
N VAL A 44 -1.58 -6.04 4.07
CA VAL A 44 -1.83 -4.81 4.84
C VAL A 44 -2.58 -3.78 3.98
N SER A 45 -2.26 -3.67 2.69
CA SER A 45 -3.02 -2.83 1.74
C SER A 45 -4.47 -3.27 1.65
N ALA A 46 -4.71 -4.56 1.41
CA ALA A 46 -6.06 -5.13 1.35
C ALA A 46 -6.83 -4.89 2.66
N TYR A 47 -6.19 -5.10 3.81
CA TYR A 47 -6.80 -4.89 5.12
C TYR A 47 -7.19 -3.43 5.36
N ILE A 48 -6.31 -2.47 5.02
CA ILE A 48 -6.62 -1.04 5.18
C ILE A 48 -7.81 -0.63 4.30
N LYS A 49 -7.88 -1.13 3.06
CA LYS A 49 -8.97 -0.84 2.13
C LYS A 49 -10.30 -1.44 2.58
N GLU A 50 -10.27 -2.63 3.18
CA GLU A 50 -11.47 -3.33 3.63
C GLU A 50 -11.98 -2.80 4.99
N PHE A 51 -11.08 -2.68 5.97
CA PHE A 51 -11.44 -2.41 7.37
C PHE A 51 -11.13 -0.99 7.82
N HIS A 52 -10.56 -0.15 6.94
CA HIS A 52 -10.34 1.27 7.19
C HIS A 52 -9.44 1.58 8.41
N LYS A 53 -8.59 0.62 8.80
CA LYS A 53 -7.68 0.70 9.94
C LYS A 53 -6.49 -0.23 9.75
N LEU A 54 -5.49 -0.14 10.63
CA LEU A 54 -4.38 -1.09 10.64
C LEU A 54 -4.81 -2.43 11.30
N PRO A 55 -4.20 -3.55 10.87
CA PRO A 55 -4.27 -4.81 11.61
C PRO A 55 -3.86 -4.67 13.08
N SER A 56 -4.40 -5.50 13.97
CA SER A 56 -4.17 -5.42 15.42
C SER A 56 -2.72 -5.70 15.85
N ASN A 57 -1.87 -6.21 14.95
CA ASN A 57 -0.44 -6.41 15.18
C ASN A 57 0.42 -5.14 14.97
N PHE A 58 -0.18 -3.98 14.75
CA PHE A 58 0.53 -2.70 14.76
C PHE A 58 0.37 -1.97 16.09
N ILE A 59 1.45 -1.34 16.55
CA ILE A 59 1.46 -0.41 17.68
C ILE A 59 2.24 0.85 17.29
N THR A 60 1.83 2.00 17.82
CA THR A 60 2.53 3.27 17.60
C THR A 60 3.92 3.27 18.23
N LYS A 61 4.78 4.19 17.80
CA LYS A 61 6.07 4.42 18.46
C LYS A 61 5.90 4.74 19.95
N LYS A 62 4.86 5.51 20.30
CA LYS A 62 4.55 5.87 21.69
C LYS A 62 4.20 4.65 22.54
N GLU A 63 3.33 3.77 22.04
CA GLU A 63 2.97 2.53 22.75
C GLU A 63 4.18 1.62 22.93
N ALA A 64 5.01 1.46 21.90
CA ALA A 64 6.26 0.72 22.01
C ALA A 64 7.22 1.33 23.04
N GLN A 65 7.36 2.66 23.06
CA GLN A 65 8.17 3.38 24.04
C GLN A 65 7.67 3.17 25.48
N SER A 66 6.36 3.13 25.70
CA SER A 66 5.78 2.79 27.00
C SER A 66 6.13 1.37 27.48
N LEU A 67 6.49 0.46 26.57
CA LEU A 67 7.00 -0.87 26.88
C LEU A 67 8.53 -0.91 27.06
N GLY A 68 9.22 0.24 26.96
CA GLY A 68 10.68 0.36 27.11
C GLY A 68 11.48 0.27 25.80
N TRP A 69 10.80 0.28 24.64
CA TRP A 69 11.48 0.28 23.34
C TRP A 69 12.00 1.68 22.99
N ASN A 70 13.30 1.78 22.66
CA ASN A 70 13.96 3.03 22.25
C ASN A 70 14.52 2.96 20.81
N GLY A 71 14.05 2.00 20.01
CA GLY A 71 14.55 1.72 18.67
C GLY A 71 15.10 0.30 18.53
N GLY A 72 15.33 -0.12 17.29
CA GLY A 72 15.78 -1.48 16.96
C GLY A 72 14.63 -2.51 16.96
N PRO A 73 14.95 -3.81 17.09
CA PRO A 73 13.96 -4.88 17.06
C PRO A 73 12.90 -4.77 18.15
N LEU A 74 11.63 -5.00 17.79
CA LEU A 74 10.50 -4.85 18.71
C LEU A 74 10.19 -6.13 19.51
N LYS A 75 10.65 -7.31 19.04
CA LYS A 75 10.29 -8.64 19.59
C LYS A 75 10.47 -8.76 21.12
N LYS A 76 11.48 -8.11 21.70
CA LYS A 76 11.73 -8.14 23.16
C LYS A 76 10.64 -7.44 23.97
N TYR A 77 10.01 -6.42 23.39
CA TYR A 77 9.08 -5.52 24.08
C TYR A 77 7.63 -5.82 23.73
N ALA A 78 7.37 -6.10 22.45
CA ALA A 78 6.05 -6.45 21.94
C ALA A 78 6.17 -7.58 20.89
N PRO A 79 6.18 -8.85 21.35
CA PRO A 79 6.25 -10.00 20.45
C PRO A 79 5.13 -10.00 19.41
N GLY A 80 5.48 -10.25 18.14
CA GLY A 80 4.51 -10.30 17.04
C GLY A 80 3.93 -8.94 16.63
N LYS A 81 4.50 -7.82 17.09
CA LYS A 81 4.08 -6.47 16.71
C LYS A 81 5.04 -5.82 15.71
N SER A 82 4.49 -4.87 14.96
CA SER A 82 5.22 -3.93 14.09
C SER A 82 4.89 -2.49 14.49
N ILE A 83 5.75 -1.53 14.12
CA ILE A 83 5.45 -0.12 14.34
C ILE A 83 4.45 0.37 13.28
N GLY A 84 3.39 1.08 13.70
CA GLY A 84 2.44 1.72 12.80
C GLY A 84 1.34 2.46 13.53
N GLY A 85 0.68 3.37 12.82
CA GLY A 85 -0.39 4.21 13.37
C GLY A 85 0.03 5.65 13.65
N ASP A 86 1.31 5.98 13.46
CA ASP A 86 1.82 7.34 13.58
C ASP A 86 1.50 8.18 12.33
N VAL A 87 1.41 9.50 12.51
CA VAL A 87 1.12 10.44 11.41
C VAL A 87 2.33 10.59 10.49
N PHE A 88 2.14 10.32 9.20
CA PHE A 88 3.07 10.71 8.14
C PHE A 88 2.76 12.15 7.71
N THR A 89 3.73 13.05 7.86
CA THR A 89 3.49 14.49 7.66
C THR A 89 3.58 14.96 6.21
N ASN A 90 4.07 14.12 5.29
CA ASN A 90 4.24 14.45 3.87
C ASN A 90 4.94 15.80 3.62
N ARG A 91 5.99 16.12 4.40
CA ARG A 91 6.69 17.41 4.34
C ARG A 91 7.31 17.69 2.98
N GLU A 92 7.82 16.66 2.33
CA GLU A 92 8.43 16.74 1.01
C GLU A 92 7.38 16.81 -0.12
N GLY A 93 6.09 16.60 0.20
CA GLY A 93 4.99 16.70 -0.77
C GLY A 93 4.99 15.63 -1.85
N VAL A 94 5.61 14.47 -1.59
CA VAL A 94 5.70 13.35 -2.55
C VAL A 94 4.34 12.69 -2.77
N LEU A 95 3.48 12.66 -1.74
CA LEU A 95 2.09 12.21 -1.85
C LEU A 95 1.14 13.39 -2.16
N PRO A 96 -0.05 13.13 -2.74
CA PRO A 96 -1.04 14.17 -2.99
C PRO A 96 -1.40 14.98 -1.73
N LYS A 97 -1.57 16.30 -1.87
CA LYS A 97 -2.04 17.16 -0.78
C LYS A 97 -3.49 16.84 -0.43
N THR A 98 -3.80 16.82 0.86
CA THR A 98 -5.12 16.50 1.39
C THR A 98 -5.32 17.19 2.75
N SER A 99 -6.57 17.43 3.15
CA SER A 99 -6.93 17.85 4.50
C SER A 99 -6.96 16.68 5.50
N ALA A 100 -7.05 15.45 5.00
CA ALA A 100 -6.98 14.24 5.81
C ALA A 100 -5.56 13.97 6.30
N LYS A 101 -5.43 13.09 7.31
CA LYS A 101 -4.13 12.64 7.76
C LYS A 101 -3.63 11.54 6.84
N TYR A 102 -2.30 11.44 6.74
CA TYR A 102 -1.64 10.22 6.32
C TYR A 102 -1.14 9.48 7.56
N ILE A 103 -1.31 8.16 7.57
CA ILE A 103 -0.83 7.27 8.64
C ILE A 103 0.19 6.32 8.05
N GLU A 104 1.32 6.13 8.74
CA GLU A 104 2.38 5.20 8.34
C GLU A 104 2.40 3.89 9.15
N CYS A 105 2.91 2.83 8.53
CA CYS A 105 3.23 1.58 9.20
C CYS A 105 4.42 0.85 8.53
N ASP A 106 5.16 0.09 9.34
CA ASP A 106 6.30 -0.72 8.90
C ASP A 106 5.83 -1.98 8.18
N ILE A 107 6.48 -2.32 7.07
CA ILE A 107 6.20 -3.53 6.30
C ILE A 107 7.37 -4.50 6.43
N ASN A 108 7.05 -5.81 6.41
CA ASN A 108 8.01 -6.91 6.55
C ASN A 108 8.86 -6.87 7.84
N ALA A 109 8.44 -6.11 8.87
CA ALA A 109 9.16 -5.98 10.13
C ALA A 109 8.77 -7.07 11.16
N ASN A 110 7.51 -7.16 11.58
CA ASN A 110 6.95 -8.15 12.52
C ASN A 110 7.92 -8.64 13.63
N GLY A 111 8.32 -7.74 14.52
CA GLY A 111 9.24 -8.02 15.63
C GLY A 111 10.73 -7.93 15.29
N THR A 112 11.10 -7.84 14.01
CA THR A 112 12.49 -7.58 13.59
C THR A 112 12.82 -6.08 13.65
N SER A 113 14.00 -5.69 13.17
CA SER A 113 14.31 -4.29 12.90
C SER A 113 13.37 -3.71 11.84
N ARG A 114 13.05 -2.42 11.96
CA ARG A 114 12.02 -1.75 11.16
C ARG A 114 12.19 -1.80 9.63
N GLY A 115 13.40 -2.01 9.12
CA GLY A 115 13.69 -1.97 7.68
C GLY A 115 13.38 -0.60 7.02
N PRO A 116 13.52 -0.49 5.68
CA PRO A 116 13.21 0.72 4.92
C PRO A 116 11.74 0.78 4.45
N GLU A 117 11.01 -0.33 4.49
CA GLU A 117 9.72 -0.48 3.82
C GLU A 117 8.54 0.04 4.64
N ARG A 118 7.64 0.79 4.00
CA ARG A 118 6.48 1.37 4.67
C ARG A 118 5.25 1.36 3.78
N ILE A 119 4.09 1.23 4.41
CA ILE A 119 2.83 1.71 3.85
C ILE A 119 2.47 3.05 4.49
N VAL A 120 1.94 3.97 3.69
CA VAL A 120 1.30 5.22 4.09
C VAL A 120 -0.10 5.25 3.50
N TYR A 121 -1.13 5.50 4.31
CA TYR A 121 -2.51 5.56 3.81
C TYR A 121 -3.25 6.83 4.23
N ASN A 122 -4.16 7.30 3.38
CA ASN A 122 -5.02 8.45 3.64
C ASN A 122 -6.19 8.04 4.54
N THR A 123 -6.45 8.76 5.64
CA THR A 123 -7.48 8.37 6.61
C THR A 123 -8.92 8.63 6.17
N GLN A 124 -9.13 9.31 5.04
CA GLN A 124 -10.47 9.60 4.51
C GLN A 124 -10.78 8.75 3.27
N THR A 125 -9.83 8.63 2.35
CA THR A 125 -10.02 7.90 1.08
C THR A 125 -9.54 6.46 1.13
N PHE A 126 -8.73 6.10 2.14
CA PHE A 126 -8.07 4.80 2.27
C PHE A 126 -7.22 4.40 1.04
N GLN A 127 -6.78 5.39 0.26
CA GLN A 127 -5.71 5.20 -0.72
C GLN A 127 -4.42 4.83 0.00
N VAL A 128 -3.75 3.80 -0.52
CA VAL A 128 -2.58 3.17 0.10
C VAL A 128 -1.37 3.38 -0.80
N TYR A 129 -0.28 3.87 -0.22
CA TYR A 129 0.98 4.11 -0.90
C TYR A 129 2.08 3.30 -0.22
N TYR A 130 2.90 2.62 -1.01
CA TYR A 130 4.03 1.83 -0.54
C TYR A 130 5.35 2.49 -0.96
N THR A 131 6.32 2.46 -0.05
CA THR A 131 7.72 2.82 -0.30
C THR A 131 8.61 1.65 0.10
N SER A 132 9.55 1.27 -0.78
CA SER A 132 10.61 0.29 -0.50
C SER A 132 11.92 0.95 -0.08
N ASP A 133 12.01 2.27 -0.14
CA ASP A 133 13.25 3.04 -0.15
C ASP A 133 13.30 4.15 0.91
N HIS A 134 12.59 3.93 2.02
CA HIS A 134 12.54 4.84 3.16
C HIS A 134 12.00 6.22 2.77
N TYR A 135 10.79 6.23 2.21
CA TYR A 135 9.97 7.39 1.85
C TYR A 135 10.47 8.24 0.66
N LYS A 136 11.49 7.80 -0.09
CA LYS A 136 12.00 8.57 -1.24
C LYS A 136 11.07 8.50 -2.43
N THR A 137 10.52 7.33 -2.72
CA THR A 137 9.55 7.12 -3.79
C THR A 137 8.36 6.31 -3.28
N PHE A 138 7.21 6.52 -3.93
CA PHE A 138 5.97 5.84 -3.60
C PHE A 138 5.31 5.25 -4.83
N LYS A 139 4.67 4.10 -4.63
CA LYS A 139 3.73 3.48 -5.56
C LYS A 139 2.39 3.32 -4.87
N GLU A 140 1.29 3.68 -5.55
CA GLU A 140 -0.05 3.33 -5.09
C GLU A 140 -0.28 1.82 -5.25
N VAL A 141 -0.77 1.19 -4.17
CA VAL A 141 -0.98 -0.28 -4.04
C VAL A 141 -2.35 -0.57 -3.50
#